data_AF-A0A067FKI0-F1
#
_entry.id   AF-A0A067FKI0-F1
#
_cell.length_a   1.000
_cell.length_b   1.000
_cell.length_c   1.000
_cell.angle_alpha   90.00
_cell.angle_beta   90.00
_cell.angle_gamma   90.00
#
_symmetry.space_group_name_H-M   'P 1'
#
loop_
_entity.id
_entity.type
_entity.pdbx_description
1 polymer ?
#
loop_
_entity_poly.entity_id
_entity_poly.type
_entity_poly.pdbx_seq_one_letter_code
_entity_poly.pdbx_strand_id
1 'polypeptide(L)'
;MVSATFMKIVSPCWKPSTEGENSNSDGEDNGRVDGLLWYKDSGHHVSGEFSMAVVQANNQLEDCSQLESGPLSSLESGPQGTFVGIYDGHGGPEAARFVNDHLFDNIKKFTSESCGISADVITRAFLETEEEFLSLVRNQWLNKPQIASAGSCCLVGIICSGLLYIANAGDSRVVLGRMENDVKEVKAVQLSSEHNASMEFVREELRALHPDDPQIVVLKHKVWRVKGIIQVTI
;
A
#
# COMPACT_ATOMS: atom_id res chain seq x y z
N MET A 1 17.21 34.64 -23.70
CA MET A 1 15.84 34.39 -23.22
C MET A 1 15.65 32.89 -23.17
N VAL A 2 15.87 32.28 -22.00
CA VAL A 2 15.60 30.85 -21.79
C VAL A 2 14.20 30.79 -21.19
N SER A 3 13.24 30.29 -21.96
CA SER A 3 11.87 30.08 -21.50
C SER A 3 11.91 28.94 -20.48
N ALA A 4 11.69 29.27 -19.21
CA ALA A 4 11.43 28.29 -18.17
C ALA A 4 10.00 27.80 -18.35
N THR A 5 9.84 26.69 -19.07
CA THR A 5 8.57 25.97 -19.14
C THR A 5 8.33 25.36 -17.75
N PHE A 6 7.53 26.05 -16.93
CA PHE A 6 7.01 25.47 -15.68
C PHE A 6 6.15 24.26 -16.05
N MET A 7 6.66 23.04 -15.85
CA MET A 7 5.82 21.85 -15.79
C MET A 7 5.09 21.91 -14.44
N LYS A 8 3.76 22.07 -14.48
CA LYS A 8 2.91 21.80 -13.33
C LYS A 8 3.02 20.30 -13.03
N ILE A 9 3.73 19.97 -11.95
CA ILE A 9 3.75 18.64 -11.36
C ILE A 9 2.38 18.45 -10.69
N VAL A 10 1.70 17.37 -11.06
CA VAL A 10 0.33 17.01 -10.65
C VAL A 10 0.25 16.86 -9.13
N SER A 11 -0.90 17.22 -8.54
CA SER A 11 -1.06 17.22 -7.09
C SER A 11 -0.99 15.80 -6.50
N PRO A 12 -0.28 15.57 -5.38
CA PRO A 12 0.08 14.26 -4.87
C PRO A 12 -0.76 13.96 -3.62
N CYS A 13 -2.04 13.61 -3.82
CA CYS A 13 -2.92 13.13 -2.74
C CYS A 13 -4.20 12.55 -3.35
N TRP A 14 -4.23 11.25 -3.64
CA TRP A 14 -5.48 10.57 -3.98
C TRP A 14 -6.17 10.15 -2.68
N LYS A 15 -7.12 10.94 -2.20
CA LYS A 15 -7.96 10.57 -1.07
C LYS A 15 -9.39 10.33 -1.57
N PRO A 16 -9.99 9.14 -1.34
CA PRO A 16 -11.43 9.01 -1.43
C PRO A 16 -12.04 9.89 -0.32
N SER A 17 -12.67 11.00 -0.68
CA SER A 17 -13.33 11.87 0.30
C SER A 17 -14.60 11.19 0.82
N THR A 18 -14.62 10.86 2.10
CA THR A 18 -15.82 10.39 2.81
C THR A 18 -16.48 11.53 3.58
N GLU A 19 -16.94 12.59 2.92
CA GLU A 19 -17.91 13.51 3.53
C GLU A 19 -18.92 13.96 2.48
N GLY A 20 -20.20 13.74 2.79
CA GLY A 20 -21.31 14.20 1.97
C GLY A 20 -21.42 15.71 2.07
N GLU A 21 -20.85 16.43 1.10
CA GLU A 21 -21.17 17.83 0.87
C GLU A 21 -21.37 18.08 -0.63
N ASN A 22 -22.59 18.49 -0.95
CA ASN A 22 -22.92 19.16 -2.21
C ASN A 22 -21.97 20.35 -2.39
N SER A 23 -21.01 20.24 -3.30
CA SER A 23 -20.37 21.41 -3.89
C SER A 23 -20.06 21.17 -5.36
N ASN A 24 -20.84 21.85 -6.21
CA ASN A 24 -20.46 22.14 -7.58
C ASN A 24 -19.26 23.10 -7.56
N SER A 25 -18.04 22.58 -7.76
CA SER A 25 -16.96 23.33 -8.41
C SER A 25 -15.82 22.41 -8.87
N ASP A 26 -15.61 22.39 -10.19
CA ASP A 26 -14.43 22.02 -10.96
C ASP A 26 -13.23 21.36 -10.25
N GLY A 27 -12.92 20.13 -10.69
CA GLY A 27 -11.60 19.53 -10.55
C GLY A 27 -11.55 18.10 -11.09
N GLU A 28 -11.04 17.90 -12.30
CA GLU A 28 -10.65 16.57 -12.85
C GLU A 28 -9.61 15.84 -11.96
N ASP A 29 -9.12 16.46 -10.89
CA ASP A 29 -8.00 15.96 -10.09
C ASP A 29 -8.40 14.95 -9.00
N ASN A 30 -9.67 14.91 -8.56
CA ASN A 30 -10.11 14.11 -7.37
C ASN A 30 -10.79 12.76 -7.66
N GLY A 31 -10.69 12.24 -8.89
CA GLY A 31 -11.36 10.99 -9.28
C GLY A 31 -12.89 11.14 -9.41
N ARG A 32 -13.57 10.05 -9.79
CA ARG A 32 -15.01 9.97 -10.02
C ARG A 32 -15.64 8.94 -9.09
N VAL A 33 -16.90 9.15 -8.72
CA VAL A 33 -17.69 8.24 -7.88
C VAL A 33 -18.93 7.79 -8.63
N ASP A 34 -19.19 6.48 -8.64
CA ASP A 34 -20.41 5.84 -9.15
C ASP A 34 -20.90 4.79 -8.14
N GLY A 35 -21.86 5.17 -7.29
CA GLY A 35 -22.35 4.32 -6.20
C GLY A 35 -21.24 3.99 -5.20
N LEU A 36 -20.85 2.71 -5.13
CA LEU A 36 -19.78 2.21 -4.25
C LEU A 36 -18.41 2.16 -4.94
N LEU A 37 -18.34 2.53 -6.23
CA LEU A 37 -17.10 2.57 -7.01
C LEU A 37 -16.53 4.00 -6.97
N TRP A 38 -15.28 4.12 -6.55
CA TRP A 38 -14.44 5.29 -6.82
C TRP A 38 -13.38 4.90 -7.86
N TYR A 39 -13.13 5.75 -8.85
CA TYR A 39 -12.09 5.50 -9.86
C TYR A 39 -11.50 6.78 -10.43
N LYS A 40 -10.26 6.70 -10.90
CA LYS A 40 -9.59 7.71 -11.69
C LYS A 40 -9.05 7.04 -12.96
N ASP A 41 -9.52 7.53 -14.11
CA ASP A 41 -9.03 7.12 -15.42
C ASP A 41 -7.53 7.43 -15.56
N SER A 42 -6.89 6.84 -16.57
CA SER A 42 -5.45 6.95 -16.79
C SER A 42 -4.94 8.40 -16.78
N GLY A 43 -4.06 8.72 -15.82
CA GLY A 43 -3.30 9.96 -15.75
C GLY A 43 -1.84 9.76 -16.18
N HIS A 44 -1.17 10.83 -16.62
CA HIS A 44 0.26 10.79 -16.93
C HIS A 44 1.11 10.98 -15.66
N HIS A 45 2.05 10.07 -15.43
CA HIS A 45 2.99 10.07 -14.31
C HIS A 45 4.43 9.91 -14.83
N VAL A 46 5.42 10.12 -13.94
CA VAL A 46 6.85 10.04 -14.29
C VAL A 46 7.21 8.70 -14.94
N SER A 47 6.54 7.61 -14.53
CA SER A 47 6.84 6.25 -14.97
C SER A 47 5.83 5.67 -15.98
N GLY A 48 4.93 6.49 -16.53
CA GLY A 48 3.91 6.05 -17.51
C GLY A 48 2.50 6.48 -17.14
N GLU A 49 1.51 5.78 -17.68
CA GLU A 49 0.09 6.03 -17.41
C GLU A 49 -0.44 5.13 -16.30
N PHE A 50 -1.21 5.71 -15.36
CA PHE A 50 -1.78 4.99 -14.24
C PHE A 50 -3.25 5.32 -14.07
N SER A 51 -4.06 4.28 -13.88
CA SER A 51 -5.46 4.37 -13.46
C SER A 51 -5.61 3.65 -12.11
N MET A 52 -6.58 4.07 -11.31
CA MET A 52 -6.89 3.40 -10.05
C MET A 52 -8.39 3.33 -9.84
N ALA A 53 -8.85 2.26 -9.22
CA ALA A 53 -10.24 2.08 -8.83
C ALA A 53 -10.34 1.35 -7.50
N VAL A 54 -11.36 1.67 -6.73
CA VAL A 54 -11.69 1.07 -5.44
C VAL A 54 -13.20 0.84 -5.40
N VAL A 55 -13.63 -0.35 -4.98
CA VAL A 55 -15.05 -0.68 -4.80
C VAL A 55 -15.29 -1.01 -3.33
N GLN A 56 -16.17 -0.25 -2.69
CA GLN A 56 -16.50 -0.47 -1.29
C GLN A 56 -17.40 -1.69 -1.11
N ALA A 57 -16.92 -2.68 -0.34
CA ALA A 57 -17.69 -3.87 0.04
C ALA A 57 -18.23 -3.81 1.49
N ASN A 58 -17.43 -3.28 2.42
CA ASN A 58 -17.78 -3.18 3.83
C ASN A 58 -18.58 -1.90 4.12
N ASN A 59 -19.33 -1.87 5.23
CA ASN A 59 -20.05 -0.66 5.68
C ASN A 59 -19.12 0.55 5.84
N GLN A 60 -17.90 0.28 6.28
CA GLN A 60 -16.78 1.23 6.32
C GLN A 60 -15.70 0.68 5.41
N LEU A 61 -15.24 1.48 4.46
CA LEU A 61 -14.09 1.13 3.63
C LEU A 61 -12.83 1.09 4.50
N GLU A 62 -12.26 -0.11 4.66
CA GLU A 62 -11.01 -0.33 5.41
C GLU A 62 -9.79 -0.19 4.49
N ASP A 63 -9.94 -0.53 3.21
CA ASP A 63 -8.88 -0.40 2.20
C ASP A 63 -8.48 1.06 1.99
N CYS A 64 -7.19 1.28 1.90
CA CYS A 64 -6.59 2.54 1.47
C CYS A 64 -5.65 2.28 0.29
N SER A 65 -5.50 3.29 -0.55
CA SER A 65 -4.63 3.19 -1.72
C SER A 65 -4.01 4.55 -2.02
N GLN A 66 -2.82 4.55 -2.61
CA GLN A 66 -2.05 5.76 -2.84
C GLN A 66 -1.29 5.66 -4.16
N LEU A 67 -1.21 6.78 -4.89
CA LEU A 67 -0.29 6.95 -6.01
C LEU A 67 0.39 8.30 -5.87
N GLU A 68 1.72 8.26 -5.76
CA GLU A 68 2.55 9.46 -5.75
C GLU A 68 3.50 9.41 -6.93
N SER A 69 3.68 10.53 -7.63
CA SER A 69 4.63 10.61 -8.73
C SER A 69 5.37 11.94 -8.72
N GLY A 70 6.69 11.88 -8.85
CA GLY A 70 7.56 13.04 -8.74
C GLY A 70 8.78 12.74 -7.86
N PRO A 71 9.27 13.72 -7.08
CA PRO A 71 10.40 13.53 -6.17
C PRO A 71 10.10 12.46 -5.10
N LEU A 72 10.92 11.41 -5.07
CA LEU A 72 10.91 10.37 -4.03
C LEU A 72 11.79 10.72 -2.81
N SER A 73 12.28 11.96 -2.74
CA SER A 73 13.01 12.49 -1.59
C SER A 73 12.50 13.89 -1.24
N SER A 74 12.94 14.43 -0.11
CA SER A 74 12.56 15.78 0.33
C SER A 74 13.23 16.89 -0.48
N LEU A 75 14.19 16.55 -1.34
CA LEU A 75 14.89 17.49 -2.21
C LEU A 75 14.37 17.37 -3.64
N GLU A 76 13.99 18.49 -4.26
CA GLU A 76 13.47 18.51 -5.64
C GLU A 76 14.42 17.92 -6.68
N SER A 77 15.74 18.01 -6.45
CA SER A 77 16.77 17.38 -7.30
C SER A 77 17.00 15.90 -7.00
N GLY A 78 16.18 15.31 -6.13
CA GLY A 78 16.24 13.89 -5.76
C GLY A 78 15.79 12.95 -6.87
N PRO A 79 15.84 11.63 -6.60
CA PRO A 79 15.32 10.63 -7.53
C PRO A 79 13.86 10.89 -7.83
N GLN A 80 13.52 10.91 -9.12
CA GLN A 80 12.15 11.01 -9.60
C GLN A 80 11.60 9.61 -9.83
N GLY A 81 10.35 9.38 -9.45
CA GLY A 81 9.72 8.10 -9.68
C GLY A 81 8.23 8.10 -9.41
N THR A 82 7.68 6.90 -9.34
CA THR A 82 6.27 6.65 -9.04
C THR A 82 6.17 5.63 -7.93
N PHE A 83 5.45 5.98 -6.86
CA PHE A 83 5.15 5.13 -5.72
C PHE A 83 3.67 4.76 -5.76
N VAL A 84 3.36 3.47 -5.65
CA VAL A 84 2.01 2.94 -5.53
C VAL A 84 1.89 2.17 -4.23
N GLY A 85 0.88 2.48 -3.42
CA GLY A 85 0.57 1.78 -2.18
C GLY A 85 -0.83 1.20 -2.21
N ILE A 86 -0.98 -0.05 -1.77
CA ILE A 86 -2.26 -0.74 -1.56
C ILE A 86 -2.25 -1.29 -0.14
N TYR A 87 -3.25 -0.92 0.65
CA TYR A 87 -3.32 -1.20 2.08
C TYR A 87 -4.69 -1.81 2.38
N ASP A 88 -4.76 -3.12 2.61
CA ASP A 88 -5.98 -3.85 2.96
C ASP A 88 -6.15 -3.85 4.48
N GLY A 89 -7.04 -2.97 4.96
CA GLY A 89 -7.29 -2.77 6.38
C GLY A 89 -8.23 -3.82 6.96
N HIS A 90 -8.00 -4.20 8.22
CA HIS A 90 -8.89 -5.11 8.94
C HIS A 90 -8.99 -4.76 10.42
N GLY A 91 -10.17 -4.99 11.00
CA GLY A 91 -10.41 -4.65 12.41
C GLY A 91 -10.59 -3.15 12.64
N GLY A 92 -10.90 -2.41 11.57
CA GLY A 92 -10.98 -0.96 11.50
C GLY A 92 -10.05 -0.37 10.43
N PRO A 93 -10.36 0.82 9.88
CA PRO A 93 -9.54 1.46 8.85
C PRO A 93 -8.30 2.17 9.41
N GLU A 94 -8.14 2.24 10.73
CA GLU A 94 -7.15 3.10 11.39
C GLU A 94 -5.71 2.77 10.96
N ALA A 95 -5.36 1.49 10.87
CA ALA A 95 -4.02 1.06 10.47
C ALA A 95 -3.74 1.38 8.99
N ALA A 96 -4.65 1.03 8.08
CA ALA A 96 -4.49 1.31 6.65
C ALA A 96 -4.39 2.81 6.35
N ARG A 97 -5.19 3.64 7.06
CA ARG A 97 -5.11 5.10 6.99
C ARG A 97 -3.78 5.63 7.52
N PHE A 98 -3.31 5.08 8.66
CA PHE A 98 -2.03 5.47 9.21
C PHE A 98 -0.89 5.21 8.22
N VAL A 99 -0.86 4.02 7.62
CA VAL A 99 0.14 3.67 6.59
C VAL A 99 0.05 4.63 5.39
N ASN A 100 -1.17 4.91 4.90
CA ASN A 100 -1.40 5.84 3.79
C ASN A 100 -0.88 7.25 4.05
N ASP A 101 -1.01 7.73 5.28
CA ASP A 101 -0.59 9.09 5.68
C ASP A 101 0.93 9.19 5.99
N HIS A 102 1.63 8.10 6.33
CA HIS A 102 3.01 8.17 6.88
C HIS A 102 4.07 7.43 6.05
N LEU A 103 3.73 6.31 5.39
CA LEU A 103 4.74 5.43 4.79
C LEU A 103 5.52 6.11 3.68
N PHE A 104 4.85 6.86 2.80
CA PHE A 104 5.52 7.58 1.72
C PHE A 104 6.46 8.66 2.24
N ASP A 105 6.07 9.39 3.28
CA ASP A 105 6.93 10.41 3.92
C ASP A 105 8.16 9.78 4.57
N ASN A 106 8.01 8.64 5.23
CA ASN A 106 9.13 7.85 5.77
C ASN A 106 10.06 7.36 4.65
N ILE A 107 9.52 6.93 3.50
CA ILE A 107 10.34 6.62 2.32
C ILE A 107 11.10 7.84 1.84
N LYS A 108 10.47 9.02 1.74
CA LYS A 108 11.16 10.26 1.31
C LYS A 108 12.27 10.66 2.27
N LYS A 109 12.01 10.57 3.58
CA LYS A 109 12.99 10.80 4.65
C LYS A 109 14.22 9.92 4.45
N PHE A 110 14.05 8.60 4.42
CA PHE A 110 15.17 7.67 4.31
C PHE A 110 15.87 7.71 2.93
N THR A 111 15.13 7.99 1.86
CA THR A 111 15.73 8.24 0.54
C THR A 111 16.66 9.45 0.55
N SER A 112 16.29 10.50 1.28
CA SER A 112 17.11 11.70 1.43
C SER A 112 18.39 11.42 2.24
N GLU A 113 18.28 10.63 3.31
CA GLU A 113 19.43 10.22 4.14
C GLU A 113 20.41 9.32 3.39
N SER A 114 19.89 8.40 2.56
CA SER A 114 20.68 7.40 1.83
C SER A 114 21.05 7.81 0.40
N CYS A 115 20.68 9.04 -0.03
CA CYS A 115 20.92 9.57 -1.37
C CYS A 115 20.36 8.70 -2.53
N GLY A 116 19.26 7.99 -2.30
CA GLY A 116 18.64 7.13 -3.31
C GLY A 116 17.68 6.09 -2.74
N ILE A 117 16.85 5.50 -3.60
CA ILE A 117 15.96 4.39 -3.24
C ILE A 117 16.75 3.09 -3.23
N SER A 118 16.53 2.28 -2.21
CA SER A 118 17.09 0.93 -2.09
C SER A 118 16.16 0.03 -1.28
N ALA A 119 16.41 -1.28 -1.29
CA ALA A 119 15.67 -2.20 -0.44
C ALA A 119 15.82 -1.86 1.06
N ASP A 120 17.00 -1.43 1.49
CA ASP A 120 17.25 -0.99 2.87
C ASP A 120 16.41 0.24 3.26
N VAL A 121 16.34 1.23 2.37
CA VAL A 121 15.51 2.43 2.56
C VAL A 121 14.03 2.07 2.74
N ILE A 122 13.53 1.16 1.90
CA ILE A 122 12.14 0.70 1.97
C ILE A 122 11.90 -0.07 3.27
N THR A 123 12.80 -0.98 3.64
CA THR A 123 12.71 -1.73 4.91
C THR A 123 12.71 -0.78 6.11
N ARG A 124 13.61 0.21 6.15
CA ARG A 124 13.65 1.21 7.23
C ARG A 124 12.35 2.03 7.31
N ALA A 125 11.77 2.38 6.17
CA ALA A 125 10.51 3.11 6.13
C ALA A 125 9.32 2.28 6.67
N PHE A 126 9.27 0.99 6.34
CA PHE A 126 8.26 0.07 6.89
C PHE A 126 8.40 -0.07 8.41
N LEU A 127 9.62 -0.30 8.89
CA LEU A 127 9.89 -0.45 10.33
C LEU A 127 9.58 0.83 11.13
N GLU A 128 9.95 1.99 10.61
CA GLU A 128 9.63 3.28 11.25
C GLU A 128 8.11 3.48 11.32
N THR A 129 7.40 3.23 10.21
CA THR A 129 5.94 3.38 10.15
C THR A 129 5.24 2.43 11.12
N GLU A 130 5.73 1.19 11.27
CA GLU A 130 5.21 0.23 12.24
C GLU A 130 5.44 0.70 13.69
N GLU A 131 6.64 1.16 14.05
CA GLU A 131 6.91 1.64 15.40
C GLU A 131 6.12 2.91 15.74
N GLU A 132 5.93 3.80 14.77
CA GLU A 132 5.09 4.99 14.91
C GLU A 132 3.62 4.59 15.17
N PHE A 133 3.08 3.62 14.42
CA PHE A 133 1.73 3.10 14.65
C PHE A 133 1.59 2.41 16.00
N LEU A 134 2.55 1.56 16.39
CA LEU A 134 2.57 0.91 17.71
C LEU A 134 2.61 1.94 18.85
N SER A 135 3.38 3.01 18.68
CA SER A 135 3.42 4.13 19.63
C SER A 135 2.06 4.82 19.73
N LEU A 136 1.38 5.04 18.60
CA LEU A 136 0.02 5.57 18.58
C LEU A 136 -0.96 4.65 19.31
N VAL A 137 -0.92 3.34 19.05
CA VAL A 137 -1.75 2.34 19.73
C VAL A 137 -1.54 2.37 21.24
N ARG A 138 -0.28 2.35 21.71
CA ARG A 138 0.06 2.43 23.16
C ARG A 138 -0.54 3.68 23.82
N ASN A 139 -0.47 4.82 23.14
CA ASN A 139 -0.97 6.10 23.65
C ASN A 139 -2.51 6.19 23.66
N GLN A 140 -3.19 5.53 22.72
CA GLN A 140 -4.64 5.66 22.55
C GLN A 140 -5.45 4.50 23.13
N TRP A 141 -4.85 3.32 23.33
CA TRP A 141 -5.56 2.08 23.71
C TRP A 141 -6.49 2.23 24.93
N LEU A 142 -6.09 2.98 25.96
CA LEU A 142 -6.93 3.15 27.15
C LEU A 142 -8.25 3.90 26.85
N ASN A 143 -8.24 4.80 25.87
CA ASN A 143 -9.41 5.59 25.47
C ASN A 143 -10.12 5.01 24.24
N LYS A 144 -9.39 4.24 23.42
CA LYS A 144 -9.84 3.66 22.14
C LYS A 144 -9.28 2.24 21.98
N PRO A 145 -9.72 1.26 22.79
CA PRO A 145 -9.12 -0.08 22.78
C PRO A 145 -9.25 -0.81 21.45
N GLN A 146 -10.26 -0.52 20.65
CA GLN A 146 -10.42 -1.11 19.31
C GLN A 146 -9.20 -0.92 18.40
N ILE A 147 -8.37 0.11 18.65
CA ILE A 147 -7.20 0.38 17.80
C ILE A 147 -6.14 -0.72 17.87
N ALA A 148 -6.06 -1.51 18.95
CA ALA A 148 -5.10 -2.62 18.99
C ALA A 148 -5.58 -3.88 18.27
N SER A 149 -6.84 -3.90 17.79
CA SER A 149 -7.30 -4.91 16.83
C SER A 149 -7.23 -4.46 15.38
N ALA A 150 -6.91 -3.18 15.12
CA ALA A 150 -6.75 -2.66 13.78
C ALA A 150 -5.38 -3.07 13.21
N GLY A 151 -5.40 -3.58 11.99
CA GLY A 151 -4.21 -3.96 11.23
C GLY A 151 -4.40 -3.67 9.75
N SER A 152 -3.32 -3.80 8.99
CA SER A 152 -3.35 -3.59 7.54
C SER A 152 -2.33 -4.51 6.87
N CYS A 153 -2.70 -5.12 5.75
CA CYS A 153 -1.69 -5.53 4.77
C CYS A 153 -1.06 -4.27 4.17
N CYS A 154 0.16 -4.38 3.68
CA CYS A 154 0.86 -3.29 3.02
C CYS A 154 1.64 -3.80 1.82
N LEU A 155 1.19 -3.43 0.63
CA LEU A 155 1.87 -3.69 -0.63
C LEU A 155 2.30 -2.36 -1.24
N VAL A 156 3.59 -2.24 -1.54
CA VAL A 156 4.19 -1.07 -2.18
C VAL A 156 4.91 -1.48 -3.46
N GLY A 157 4.70 -0.71 -4.53
CA GLY A 157 5.48 -0.74 -5.76
C GLY A 157 6.13 0.62 -6.01
N ILE A 158 7.45 0.66 -6.20
CA ILE A 158 8.18 1.89 -6.50
C ILE A 158 8.92 1.73 -7.83
N ILE A 159 8.62 2.58 -8.80
CA ILE A 159 9.32 2.65 -10.08
C ILE A 159 10.25 3.86 -10.03
N CYS A 160 11.55 3.62 -10.11
CA CYS A 160 12.57 4.67 -10.07
C CYS A 160 13.78 4.24 -10.90
N SER A 161 14.27 5.12 -11.78
CA SER A 161 15.50 4.90 -12.56
C SER A 161 15.54 3.57 -13.34
N GLY A 162 14.39 3.14 -13.87
CA GLY A 162 14.27 1.87 -14.61
C GLY A 162 14.21 0.60 -13.74
N LEU A 163 14.18 0.74 -12.42
CA LEU A 163 14.00 -0.35 -11.46
C LEU A 163 12.58 -0.31 -10.88
N LEU A 164 12.01 -1.49 -10.69
CA LEU A 164 10.77 -1.71 -9.94
C LEU A 164 11.11 -2.40 -8.62
N TYR A 165 10.86 -1.70 -7.51
CA TYR A 165 10.96 -2.25 -6.16
C TYR A 165 9.57 -2.67 -5.71
N ILE A 166 9.48 -3.83 -5.06
CA ILE A 166 8.24 -4.35 -4.49
C ILE A 166 8.51 -4.75 -3.05
N ALA A 167 7.67 -4.26 -2.13
CA ALA A 167 7.64 -4.69 -0.74
C ALA A 167 6.22 -5.11 -0.40
N ASN A 168 6.06 -6.29 0.20
CA ASN A 168 4.77 -6.85 0.56
C ASN A 168 4.80 -7.37 2.00
N ALA A 169 3.84 -6.93 2.81
CA ALA A 169 3.55 -7.45 4.13
C ALA A 169 2.06 -7.83 4.15
N GLY A 170 1.77 -9.12 4.04
CA GLY A 170 0.41 -9.65 3.97
C GLY A 170 0.08 -10.32 2.63
N ASP A 171 -1.19 -10.34 2.28
CA ASP A 171 -1.73 -11.15 1.18
C ASP A 171 -2.27 -10.34 -0.02
N SER A 172 -1.98 -9.04 -0.06
CA SER A 172 -2.07 -8.24 -1.28
C SER A 172 -1.06 -8.71 -2.33
N ARG A 173 -1.34 -8.46 -3.61
CA ARG A 173 -0.54 -9.00 -4.73
C ARG A 173 -0.27 -7.99 -5.83
N VAL A 174 0.97 -8.00 -6.34
CA VAL A 174 1.36 -7.32 -7.58
C VAL A 174 1.61 -8.33 -8.70
N VAL A 175 1.09 -8.02 -9.89
CA VAL A 175 1.18 -8.86 -11.09
C VAL A 175 1.63 -8.01 -12.27
N LEU A 176 2.68 -8.44 -12.96
CA LEU A 176 3.16 -7.84 -14.20
C LEU A 176 2.52 -8.53 -15.40
N GLY A 177 1.85 -7.76 -16.26
CA GLY A 177 1.50 -8.20 -17.61
C GLY A 177 2.69 -8.06 -18.55
N ARG A 178 3.26 -9.16 -19.02
CA ARG A 178 4.37 -9.18 -19.99
C ARG A 178 3.88 -9.64 -21.35
N MET A 179 4.06 -8.82 -22.39
CA MET A 179 3.82 -9.24 -23.77
C MET A 179 4.91 -10.22 -24.22
N GLU A 180 4.53 -11.43 -24.62
CA GLU A 180 5.43 -12.39 -25.27
C GLU A 180 5.32 -12.21 -26.79
N ASN A 181 6.31 -11.54 -27.39
CA ASN A 181 6.28 -11.12 -28.79
C ASN A 181 6.12 -12.28 -29.79
N ASP A 182 6.62 -13.47 -29.44
CA ASP A 182 6.55 -14.65 -30.30
C ASP A 182 5.12 -15.20 -30.44
N VAL A 183 4.31 -15.06 -29.38
CA VAL A 183 2.95 -15.60 -29.31
C VAL A 183 1.88 -14.51 -29.39
N LYS A 184 2.28 -13.23 -29.27
CA LYS A 184 1.39 -12.05 -29.19
C LYS A 184 0.35 -12.16 -28.06
N GLU A 185 0.74 -12.80 -26.97
CA GLU A 185 -0.08 -12.98 -25.78
C GLU A 185 0.52 -12.23 -24.59
N VAL A 186 -0.35 -11.76 -23.69
CA VAL A 186 0.07 -11.16 -22.42
C VAL A 186 0.09 -12.23 -21.35
N LYS A 187 1.28 -12.48 -20.79
CA LYS A 187 1.47 -13.38 -19.66
C LYS A 187 1.41 -12.62 -18.34
N ALA A 188 0.61 -13.12 -17.41
CA ALA A 188 0.60 -12.63 -16.03
C ALA A 188 1.77 -13.26 -15.25
N VAL A 189 2.63 -12.41 -14.69
CA VAL A 189 3.76 -12.82 -13.85
C VAL A 189 3.58 -12.18 -12.47
N GLN A 190 3.28 -13.00 -11.46
CA GLN A 190 3.21 -12.54 -10.08
C GLN A 190 4.62 -12.12 -9.60
N LEU A 191 4.71 -10.93 -9.00
CA LEU A 191 5.98 -10.35 -8.57
C LEU A 191 6.15 -10.30 -7.04
N SER A 192 5.11 -10.58 -6.26
CA SER A 192 5.17 -10.69 -4.80
C SER A 192 4.81 -12.09 -4.31
N SER A 193 5.45 -12.54 -3.24
CA SER A 193 4.94 -13.67 -2.43
C SER A 193 3.86 -13.15 -1.50
N GLU A 194 2.78 -13.90 -1.34
CA GLU A 194 1.74 -13.60 -0.34
C GLU A 194 2.13 -14.19 1.01
N HIS A 195 1.63 -13.61 2.08
CA HIS A 195 1.77 -14.11 3.45
C HIS A 195 0.36 -14.38 4.01
N ASN A 196 -0.11 -15.61 3.81
CA ASN A 196 -1.46 -16.05 4.20
C ASN A 196 -1.44 -17.51 4.68
N ALA A 197 -2.07 -17.79 5.82
CA ALA A 197 -2.17 -19.13 6.42
C ALA A 197 -2.89 -20.17 5.54
N SER A 198 -3.56 -19.76 4.47
CA SER A 198 -4.10 -20.68 3.45
C SER A 198 -3.00 -21.40 2.66
N MET A 199 -1.78 -20.85 2.60
CA MET A 199 -0.64 -21.49 1.96
C MET A 199 0.10 -22.41 2.92
N GLU A 200 0.52 -23.57 2.42
CA GLU A 200 1.12 -24.60 3.25
C GLU A 200 2.47 -24.19 3.83
N PHE A 201 3.36 -23.60 3.03
CA PHE A 201 4.67 -23.17 3.48
C PHE A 201 4.59 -22.15 4.63
N VAL A 202 3.64 -21.21 4.57
CA VAL A 202 3.39 -20.24 5.65
C VAL A 202 2.95 -20.95 6.94
N ARG A 203 2.11 -21.99 6.83
CA ARG A 203 1.71 -22.77 8.01
C ARG A 203 2.86 -23.54 8.63
N GLU A 204 3.76 -24.07 7.79
CA GLU A 204 4.96 -24.79 8.25
C GLU A 204 5.92 -23.83 8.96
N GLU A 205 6.17 -22.66 8.37
CA GLU A 205 6.97 -21.59 8.98
C GLU A 205 6.41 -21.17 10.34
N LEU A 206 5.11 -20.87 10.43
CA LEU A 206 4.46 -20.49 11.69
C LEU A 206 4.63 -21.55 12.79
N ARG A 207 4.51 -22.83 12.44
CA ARG A 207 4.72 -23.95 13.38
C ARG A 207 6.18 -24.07 13.81
N ALA A 208 7.12 -23.85 12.89
CA ALA A 208 8.55 -23.90 13.18
C ALA A 208 8.99 -22.76 14.12
N LEU A 209 8.43 -21.56 13.94
CA LEU A 209 8.69 -20.40 14.80
C LEU A 209 8.04 -20.51 16.19
N HIS A 210 6.97 -21.30 16.32
CA HIS A 210 6.19 -21.45 17.56
C HIS A 210 6.02 -22.93 17.96
N PRO A 211 7.10 -23.66 18.27
CA PRO A 211 7.06 -25.10 18.52
C PRO A 211 6.19 -25.48 19.73
N ASP A 212 6.07 -24.57 20.70
CA ASP A 212 5.32 -24.80 21.95
C ASP A 212 3.84 -24.35 21.87
N ASP A 213 3.40 -23.82 20.73
CA ASP A 213 2.03 -23.35 20.53
C ASP A 213 1.28 -24.24 19.51
N PRO A 214 0.65 -25.35 19.94
CA PRO A 214 -0.08 -26.23 19.04
C PRO A 214 -1.31 -25.57 18.40
N GLN A 215 -1.71 -24.38 18.90
CA GLN A 215 -2.83 -23.60 18.39
C GLN A 215 -2.38 -22.41 17.54
N ILE A 216 -1.10 -22.32 17.16
CA ILE A 216 -0.59 -21.22 16.33
C ILE A 216 -1.35 -21.10 15.01
N VAL A 217 -1.72 -22.23 14.39
CA VAL A 217 -2.48 -22.29 13.14
C VAL A 217 -3.66 -23.25 13.30
N VAL A 218 -4.88 -22.74 13.13
CA VAL A 218 -6.12 -23.47 13.37
C VAL A 218 -7.03 -23.41 12.14
N LEU A 219 -7.58 -24.55 11.74
CA LEU A 219 -8.62 -24.62 10.71
C LEU A 219 -9.98 -24.26 11.34
N LYS A 220 -10.55 -23.12 10.96
CA LYS A 220 -11.83 -22.63 11.49
C LYS A 220 -12.73 -22.19 10.34
N HIS A 221 -13.96 -22.69 10.30
CA HIS A 221 -14.91 -22.44 9.21
C HIS A 221 -14.32 -22.72 7.80
N LYS A 222 -13.62 -23.85 7.66
CA LYS A 222 -12.96 -24.31 6.42
C LYS A 222 -11.79 -23.43 5.95
N VAL A 223 -11.29 -22.53 6.78
CA VAL A 223 -10.19 -21.62 6.46
C VAL A 223 -9.12 -21.67 7.55
N TRP A 224 -7.85 -21.70 7.15
CA TRP A 224 -6.72 -21.71 8.09
C TRP A 224 -6.48 -20.30 8.63
N ARG A 225 -6.34 -20.18 9.95
CA ARG A 225 -6.16 -18.90 10.64
C ARG A 225 -5.08 -18.98 11.71
N VAL A 226 -4.31 -17.91 11.85
CA VAL A 226 -3.39 -17.69 12.96
C VAL A 226 -4.21 -17.53 14.25
N LYS A 227 -3.94 -18.38 15.24
CA LYS A 227 -4.67 -18.45 16.53
C LYS A 227 -6.19 -18.52 16.39
N GLY A 228 -6.71 -18.95 15.24
CA GLY A 228 -8.15 -18.97 14.95
C GLY A 228 -8.80 -17.60 14.69
N ILE A 229 -8.00 -16.54 14.48
CA ILE A 229 -8.44 -15.14 14.34
C ILE A 229 -8.28 -14.67 12.90
N ILE A 230 -7.06 -14.55 12.38
CA ILE A 230 -6.75 -13.90 11.10
C ILE A 230 -6.08 -14.85 10.10
N GLN A 231 -6.22 -14.60 8.79
CA GLN A 231 -5.54 -15.39 7.75
C GLN A 231 -4.19 -14.81 7.34
N VAL A 232 -4.09 -13.48 7.33
CA VAL A 232 -2.89 -12.72 6.97
C VAL A 232 -1.76 -13.04 7.95
N THR A 233 -0.56 -13.19 7.41
CA THR A 233 0.69 -13.31 8.15
C THR A 233 1.66 -12.23 7.65
N ILE A 234 2.79 -12.02 8.33
CA ILE A 234 3.82 -11.05 7.93
C ILE A 234 5.13 -11.80 7.75
#